data_AF-A0A8T5K8I3-F1
#
_entry.id   AF-A0A8T5K8I3-F1
#
_cell.length_a   1.000
_cell.length_b   1.000
_cell.length_c   1.000
_cell.angle_alpha   90.00
_cell.angle_beta   90.00
_cell.angle_gamma   90.00
#
_symmetry.space_group_name_H-M   'P 1'
#
loop_
_entity.id
_entity.type
_entity.pdbx_description
1 polymer ?
#
loop_
_entity_poly.entity_id
_entity_poly.type
_entity_poly.pdbx_seq_one_letter_code
_entity_poly.pdbx_strand_id
1 'polypeptide(L)'
;MYSAKNEDSSQPPPDAGKFIKIGIIALIGIIIFALAGNQAVVLSMNVTEFADVFTKPLMFALIGGVTLASIALLRINVVGRSSIFWFAITSVINMMNRGPQDQVQQTVPNFSEFKLSGIQFAIWQVTKILLFGAFFANLMFGFGLLYMVEGNDLGVENITTLFSLPFVTPPNDPTFAMENVTPMIPSLLIIIPPIIGAVGLRLILFVGIHYIIKVVTLYLHDTKEGKPRYLNYMATIEAVIGIGIIWAAFNMFFTDTIDYNTRYAIGGTFVVGFALIAFSIFDRMRARVLTHMFKRDVYIRVAAIIAIALIVGIAMGVNNSVADAKKIEYLGPYTAQQIGVNRHLAELDLINENTHEVQITSVNPNLINSYIDDNEDVLSKIRVWDWNAAFAKLKPEIGLIPYVDFEDNDILRFNDKLYWTASMKPILPSSVSLENQWYNEHLVYTHVPDGFLTLEATEGKIVDSSELFQQRAI
;
A
#
# COMPACT_ATOMS: atom_id res chain seq x y z
N MET A 1 -46.71 44.48 67.35
CA MET A 1 -46.71 43.00 67.46
C MET A 1 -46.16 42.47 66.14
N TYR A 2 -44.84 42.29 66.01
CA TYR A 2 -44.11 41.04 66.30
C TYR A 2 -44.72 39.80 65.63
N SER A 3 -44.04 39.32 64.59
CA SER A 3 -43.69 37.91 64.49
C SER A 3 -42.38 37.78 63.73
N ALA A 4 -41.32 37.47 64.47
CA ALA A 4 -40.05 37.01 63.94
C ALA A 4 -40.23 35.59 63.40
N LYS A 5 -39.65 35.29 62.24
CA LYS A 5 -39.33 33.92 61.84
C LYS A 5 -37.83 33.86 61.55
N ASN A 6 -37.19 32.96 62.29
CA ASN A 6 -35.76 32.80 62.43
C ASN A 6 -35.03 32.45 61.13
N GLU A 7 -33.76 32.82 61.13
CA GLU A 7 -32.67 32.42 60.26
C GLU A 7 -32.48 30.88 60.19
N ASP A 8 -31.66 30.50 59.21
CA ASP A 8 -30.97 29.23 58.96
C ASP A 8 -31.56 28.20 57.98
N SER A 9 -30.66 27.75 57.11
CA SER A 9 -30.71 26.68 56.11
C SER A 9 -31.06 27.02 54.64
N SER A 10 -30.40 28.04 54.06
CA SER A 10 -30.13 28.02 52.62
C SER A 10 -28.76 27.37 52.34
N GLN A 11 -28.66 26.05 52.58
CA GLN A 11 -27.57 25.29 51.96
C GLN A 11 -27.71 25.43 50.43
N PRO A 12 -26.63 25.76 49.70
CA PRO A 12 -26.68 25.77 48.24
C PRO A 12 -27.11 24.36 47.78
N PRO A 13 -27.91 24.25 46.69
CA PRO A 13 -28.39 22.95 46.23
C PRO A 13 -27.21 21.99 46.04
N PRO A 14 -27.35 20.71 46.44
CA PRO A 14 -26.25 19.76 46.35
C PRO A 14 -25.76 19.74 44.91
N ASP A 15 -24.45 19.86 44.75
CA ASP A 15 -23.73 19.99 43.49
C ASP A 15 -23.80 18.66 42.71
N ALA A 16 -25.01 18.26 42.29
CA ALA A 16 -25.33 16.99 41.64
C ALA A 16 -24.51 16.83 40.35
N GLY A 17 -24.15 17.94 39.70
CA GLY A 17 -23.22 17.95 38.58
C GLY A 17 -21.82 17.45 38.92
N LYS A 18 -21.34 17.66 40.15
CA LYS A 18 -20.06 17.13 40.64
C LYS A 18 -20.12 15.61 40.84
N PHE A 19 -21.20 15.10 41.42
CA PHE A 19 -21.42 13.66 41.59
C PHE A 19 -21.61 12.93 40.25
N ILE A 20 -22.33 13.53 39.30
CA ILE A 20 -22.48 12.99 37.94
C ILE A 20 -21.13 12.95 37.21
N LYS A 21 -20.31 14.01 37.30
CA LYS A 21 -18.95 14.03 36.72
C LYS A 21 -18.05 12.94 37.32
N ILE A 22 -18.07 12.77 38.65
CA ILE A 22 -17.32 11.72 39.33
C ILE A 22 -17.82 10.33 38.90
N GLY A 23 -19.14 10.14 38.78
CA GLY A 23 -19.74 8.90 38.28
C GLY A 23 -19.32 8.56 36.85
N ILE A 24 -19.28 9.55 35.96
CA ILE A 24 -18.80 9.38 34.57
C ILE A 24 -17.31 9.02 34.55
N ILE A 25 -16.47 9.71 35.32
CA ILE A 25 -15.03 9.42 35.40
C ILE A 25 -14.80 8.00 35.94
N ALA A 26 -15.54 7.61 36.98
CA ALA A 26 -15.47 6.26 37.55
C ALA A 26 -15.89 5.20 36.52
N LEU A 27 -16.98 5.43 35.78
CA LEU A 27 -17.44 4.54 34.72
C LEU A 27 -16.39 4.39 33.60
N ILE A 28 -15.81 5.50 33.13
CA ILE A 28 -14.73 5.47 32.14
C ILE A 28 -13.52 4.68 32.67
N GLY A 29 -13.13 4.89 33.93
CA GLY A 29 -12.06 4.14 34.58
C GLY A 29 -12.31 2.63 34.61
N ILE A 30 -13.53 2.22 34.96
CA ILE A 30 -13.94 0.80 34.96
C ILE A 30 -13.87 0.23 33.55
N ILE A 31 -14.38 0.94 32.55
CA ILE A 31 -14.35 0.50 31.15
C ILE A 31 -12.91 0.32 30.67
N ILE A 32 -12.03 1.30 30.91
CA ILE A 32 -10.61 1.22 30.54
C ILE A 32 -9.94 0.04 31.23
N PHE A 33 -10.18 -0.15 32.53
CA PHE A 33 -9.60 -1.26 33.28
C PHE A 33 -10.08 -2.63 32.76
N ALA A 34 -11.38 -2.77 32.48
CA ALA A 34 -11.93 -4.00 31.92
C ALA A 34 -11.36 -4.31 30.53
N LEU A 35 -11.25 -3.30 29.66
CA LEU A 35 -10.68 -3.45 28.32
C LEU A 35 -9.18 -3.80 28.40
N ALA A 36 -8.40 -3.04 29.18
CA ALA A 36 -6.97 -3.28 29.34
C ALA A 36 -6.69 -4.64 30.00
N GLY A 37 -7.49 -5.03 31.00
CA GLY A 37 -7.39 -6.32 31.67
C GLY A 37 -7.67 -7.48 30.71
N ASN A 38 -8.73 -7.39 29.91
CA ASN A 38 -9.04 -8.41 28.90
C ASN A 38 -7.90 -8.54 27.88
N GLN A 39 -7.39 -7.42 27.36
CA GLN A 39 -6.27 -7.44 26.41
C GLN A 39 -4.99 -7.99 27.03
N ALA A 40 -4.71 -7.70 28.30
CA ALA A 40 -3.55 -8.23 29.00
C ALA A 40 -3.63 -9.76 29.19
N VAL A 41 -4.82 -10.29 29.50
CA VAL A 41 -5.04 -11.75 29.60
C VAL A 41 -4.85 -12.40 28.24
N VAL A 42 -5.45 -11.85 27.18
CA VAL A 42 -5.29 -12.36 25.80
C VAL A 42 -3.81 -12.34 25.39
N LEU A 43 -3.09 -11.26 25.68
CA LEU A 43 -1.65 -11.17 25.43
C LEU A 43 -0.89 -12.27 26.19
N SER A 44 -1.17 -12.42 27.49
CA SER A 44 -0.51 -13.42 28.33
C SER A 44 -0.77 -14.85 27.85
N MET A 45 -2.00 -15.17 27.47
CA MET A 45 -2.36 -16.48 26.92
C MET A 45 -1.60 -16.75 25.62
N ASN A 46 -1.61 -15.81 24.68
CA ASN A 46 -0.90 -15.96 23.41
C ASN A 46 0.62 -16.09 23.58
N VAL A 47 1.22 -15.31 24.48
CA VAL A 47 2.66 -15.42 24.77
C VAL A 47 2.99 -16.79 25.36
N THR A 48 2.13 -17.32 26.24
CA THR A 48 2.36 -18.63 26.88
C THR A 48 2.16 -19.79 25.90
N GLU A 49 1.15 -19.70 25.03
CA GLU A 49 0.79 -20.77 24.09
C GLU A 49 1.67 -20.81 22.84
N PHE A 50 2.02 -19.63 22.29
CA PHE A 50 2.67 -19.53 20.97
C PHE A 50 4.10 -18.98 21.01
N ALA A 51 4.58 -18.49 22.16
CA ALA A 51 5.94 -17.99 22.39
C ALA A 51 6.50 -17.16 21.20
N ASP A 52 7.53 -17.64 20.51
CA ASP A 52 8.19 -16.97 19.39
C ASP A 52 7.27 -16.68 18.20
N VAL A 53 6.30 -17.55 17.93
CA VAL A 53 5.37 -17.41 16.79
C VAL A 53 4.46 -16.19 16.99
N PHE A 54 4.14 -15.86 18.24
CA PHE A 54 3.37 -14.67 18.58
C PHE A 54 4.24 -13.44 18.87
N THR A 55 5.34 -13.61 19.59
CA THR A 55 6.17 -12.50 20.05
C THR A 55 7.00 -11.86 18.95
N LYS A 56 7.49 -12.60 17.95
CA LYS A 56 8.29 -12.03 16.84
C LYS A 56 7.46 -11.07 15.96
N PRO A 57 6.29 -11.45 15.42
CA PRO A 57 5.43 -10.52 14.69
C PRO A 57 5.06 -9.28 15.52
N LEU A 58 4.76 -9.46 16.81
CA LEU A 58 4.44 -8.36 17.72
C LEU A 58 5.63 -7.40 17.90
N MET A 59 6.84 -7.94 18.08
CA MET A 59 8.07 -7.16 18.18
C MET A 59 8.34 -6.38 16.91
N PHE A 60 8.24 -7.00 15.73
CA PHE A 60 8.41 -6.31 14.45
C PHE A 60 7.36 -5.19 14.27
N ALA A 61 6.09 -5.47 14.55
CA ALA A 61 5.04 -4.48 14.48
C ALA A 61 5.29 -3.30 15.44
N LEU A 62 5.79 -3.57 16.65
CA LEU A 62 6.14 -2.55 17.64
C LEU A 62 7.33 -1.70 17.20
N ILE A 63 8.43 -2.32 16.74
CA ILE A 63 9.61 -1.61 16.22
C ILE A 63 9.21 -0.73 15.04
N GLY A 64 8.44 -1.28 14.10
CA GLY A 64 7.96 -0.54 12.94
C GLY A 64 7.06 0.62 13.34
N GLY A 65 6.09 0.38 14.23
CA GLY A 65 5.16 1.38 14.71
C GLY A 65 5.83 2.53 15.46
N VAL A 66 6.72 2.22 16.42
CA VAL A 66 7.47 3.23 17.17
C VAL A 66 8.35 4.06 16.24
N THR A 67 9.04 3.42 15.29
CA THR A 67 9.96 4.10 14.39
C THR A 67 9.22 5.01 13.41
N LEU A 68 8.19 4.51 12.72
CA LEU A 68 7.39 5.28 11.78
C LEU A 68 6.61 6.41 12.46
N ALA A 69 6.03 6.15 13.64
CA ALA A 69 5.38 7.20 14.44
C ALA A 69 6.37 8.28 14.89
N SER A 70 7.62 7.90 15.22
CA SER A 70 8.66 8.86 15.54
C SER A 70 9.01 9.73 14.34
N ILE A 71 9.15 9.14 13.14
CA ILE A 71 9.39 9.90 11.89
C ILE A 71 8.24 10.87 11.62
N ALA A 72 7.00 10.39 11.73
CA ALA A 72 5.81 11.15 11.36
C ALA A 72 5.41 12.23 12.38
N LEU A 73 5.46 11.94 13.68
CA LEU A 73 4.82 12.73 14.73
C LEU A 73 5.78 13.47 15.66
N LEU A 74 7.03 13.02 15.76
CA LEU A 74 8.01 13.64 16.65
C LEU A 74 8.45 14.99 16.09
N ARG A 75 8.25 16.04 16.89
CA ARG A 75 8.62 17.41 16.51
C ARG A 75 9.86 17.85 17.28
N ILE A 76 10.92 18.19 16.54
CA ILE A 76 12.22 18.60 17.11
C ILE A 76 12.28 20.12 17.38
N ASN A 77 11.32 20.91 16.90
CA ASN A 77 11.32 22.37 17.09
C ASN A 77 10.97 22.78 18.54
N VAL A 78 11.96 22.68 19.44
CA VAL A 78 11.86 23.03 20.86
C VAL A 78 11.76 24.54 21.11
N VAL A 79 12.08 25.39 20.12
CA VAL A 79 11.90 26.85 20.24
C VAL A 79 10.42 27.23 20.01
N GLY A 80 9.79 26.60 19.01
CA GLY A 80 8.40 26.83 18.67
C GLY A 80 7.41 26.24 19.68
N ARG A 81 7.64 25.00 20.15
CA ARG A 81 6.80 24.25 21.12
C ARG A 81 5.29 24.27 20.89
N SER A 82 4.85 24.60 19.68
CA SER A 82 3.44 24.60 19.34
C SER A 82 2.91 23.18 19.12
N SER A 83 1.65 22.95 19.46
CA SER A 83 0.96 21.67 19.30
C SER A 83 -0.44 21.93 18.78
N ILE A 84 -0.78 21.34 17.63
CA ILE A 84 -2.11 21.46 17.02
C ILE A 84 -3.17 20.86 17.95
N PHE A 85 -2.88 19.70 18.56
CA PHE A 85 -3.79 19.01 19.46
C PHE A 85 -4.14 19.84 20.70
N TRP A 86 -3.12 20.34 21.41
CA TRP A 86 -3.32 21.14 22.62
C TRP A 86 -3.93 22.51 22.30
N PHE A 87 -3.60 23.08 21.13
CA PHE A 87 -4.26 24.28 20.63
C PHE A 87 -5.75 24.05 20.39
N ALA A 88 -6.12 22.94 19.74
CA ALA A 88 -7.52 22.59 19.49
C ALA A 88 -8.29 22.39 20.80
N ILE A 89 -7.73 21.63 21.75
CA ILE A 89 -8.33 21.44 23.09
C ILE A 89 -8.54 22.79 23.78
N THR A 90 -7.51 23.65 23.82
CA THR A 90 -7.60 24.97 24.45
C THR A 90 -8.69 25.81 23.79
N SER A 91 -8.76 25.79 22.45
CA SER A 91 -9.77 26.53 21.69
C SER A 91 -11.19 26.04 21.98
N VAL A 92 -11.39 24.73 22.09
CA VAL A 92 -12.69 24.13 22.45
C VAL A 92 -13.09 24.50 23.87
N ILE A 93 -12.17 24.38 24.83
CA ILE A 93 -12.42 24.74 26.24
C ILE A 93 -12.82 26.23 26.33
N ASN A 94 -12.07 27.11 25.68
CA ASN A 94 -12.39 28.55 25.67
C ASN A 94 -13.74 28.83 25.00
N MET A 95 -14.09 28.08 23.95
CA MET A 95 -15.40 28.21 23.29
C MET A 95 -16.55 27.74 24.18
N MET A 96 -16.34 26.69 24.97
CA MET A 96 -17.35 26.18 25.93
C MET A 96 -17.52 27.13 27.12
N ASN A 97 -16.46 27.81 27.54
CA ASN A 97 -16.47 28.75 28.66
C ASN A 97 -16.85 30.18 28.25
N ARG A 98 -17.24 30.41 26.99
CA ARG A 98 -17.53 31.75 26.48
C ARG A 98 -18.78 32.35 27.13
N GLY A 99 -18.70 33.63 27.50
CA GLY A 99 -19.84 34.43 27.89
C GLY A 99 -20.74 34.80 26.69
N PRO A 100 -21.99 35.19 26.93
CA PRO A 100 -22.94 35.54 25.86
C PRO A 100 -22.50 36.72 24.97
N GLN A 101 -21.59 37.58 25.47
CA GLN A 101 -21.07 38.74 24.74
C GLN A 101 -19.66 38.50 24.15
N ASP A 102 -19.06 37.33 24.39
CA ASP A 102 -17.71 37.04 23.92
C ASP A 102 -17.71 36.74 22.43
N GLN A 103 -16.91 37.50 21.68
CA GLN A 103 -16.72 37.28 20.25
C GLN A 103 -15.83 36.04 20.02
N VAL A 104 -16.06 35.33 18.92
CA VAL A 104 -15.28 34.12 18.53
C VAL A 104 -13.77 34.41 18.46
N GLN A 105 -13.37 35.62 18.07
CA GLN A 105 -11.96 36.01 18.02
C GLN A 105 -11.32 36.21 19.41
N GLN A 106 -12.10 36.40 20.46
CA GLN A 106 -11.62 36.53 21.84
C GLN A 106 -11.43 35.16 22.50
N THR A 107 -12.16 34.15 22.04
CA THR A 107 -12.11 32.79 22.58
C THR A 107 -11.06 31.91 21.89
N VAL A 108 -10.79 32.15 20.60
CA VAL A 108 -9.78 31.40 19.83
C VAL A 108 -8.40 32.06 19.96
N PRO A 109 -7.41 31.40 20.61
CA PRO A 109 -6.08 31.98 20.76
C PRO A 109 -5.35 32.10 19.40
N ASN A 110 -4.37 33.00 19.33
CA ASN A 110 -3.49 33.10 18.17
C ASN A 110 -2.51 31.92 18.16
N PHE A 111 -2.57 31.07 17.14
CA PHE A 111 -1.72 29.88 17.07
C PHE A 111 -0.23 30.21 16.96
N SER A 112 0.13 31.38 16.42
CA SER A 112 1.52 31.81 16.30
C SER A 112 2.18 32.10 17.66
N GLU A 113 1.38 32.41 18.68
CA GLU A 113 1.81 32.70 20.04
C GLU A 113 1.63 31.50 20.98
N PHE A 114 0.85 30.50 20.57
CA PHE A 114 0.56 29.31 21.35
C PHE A 114 1.81 28.44 21.53
N LYS A 115 2.31 28.36 22.78
CA LYS A 115 3.50 27.57 23.14
C LYS A 115 3.23 26.76 24.40
N LEU A 116 3.62 25.49 24.35
CA LEU A 116 3.68 24.65 25.55
C LEU A 116 4.94 24.99 26.36
N SER A 117 4.91 24.68 27.66
CA SER A 117 6.13 24.66 28.47
C SER A 117 7.09 23.58 27.96
N GLY A 118 8.40 23.72 28.22
CA GLY A 118 9.41 22.78 27.72
C GLY A 118 9.16 21.34 28.18
N ILE A 119 8.82 21.16 29.46
CA ILE A 119 8.54 19.86 30.05
C ILE A 119 7.27 19.24 29.45
N GLN A 120 6.17 20.02 29.38
CA GLN A 120 4.94 19.54 28.76
C GLN A 120 5.14 19.18 27.28
N PHE A 121 5.95 19.94 26.55
CA PHE A 121 6.26 19.65 25.16
C PHE A 121 7.03 18.33 25.00
N ALA A 122 8.01 18.07 25.87
CA ALA A 122 8.81 16.84 25.86
C ALA A 122 7.94 15.62 26.20
N ILE A 123 7.18 15.68 27.29
CA ILE A 123 6.22 14.63 27.68
C ILE A 123 5.26 14.39 26.52
N TRP A 124 4.73 15.45 25.92
CA TRP A 124 3.80 15.34 24.80
C TRP A 124 4.42 14.64 23.57
N GLN A 125 5.70 14.80 23.27
CA GLN A 125 6.31 14.06 22.15
C GLN A 125 6.32 12.55 22.43
N VAL A 126 6.66 12.14 23.66
CA VAL A 126 6.66 10.73 24.06
C VAL A 126 5.24 10.19 24.07
N THR A 127 4.29 10.92 24.66
CA THR A 127 2.88 10.52 24.73
C THR A 127 2.27 10.34 23.34
N LYS A 128 2.62 11.17 22.34
CA LYS A 128 2.15 10.96 20.96
C LYS A 128 2.59 9.61 20.40
N ILE A 129 3.86 9.24 20.59
CA ILE A 129 4.37 7.98 20.06
C ILE A 129 3.67 6.81 20.75
N LEU A 130 3.45 6.88 22.07
CA LEU A 130 2.75 5.82 22.80
C LEU A 130 1.26 5.73 22.43
N LEU A 131 0.57 6.86 22.27
CA LEU A 131 -0.85 6.89 21.93
C LEU A 131 -1.12 6.51 20.47
N PHE A 132 -0.27 6.96 19.55
CA PHE A 132 -0.51 6.82 18.12
C PHE A 132 0.35 5.76 17.45
N GLY A 133 1.37 5.20 18.13
CA GLY A 133 2.31 4.23 17.55
C GLY A 133 1.63 2.98 16.98
N ALA A 134 0.52 2.54 17.59
CA ALA A 134 -0.26 1.42 17.08
C ALA A 134 -0.83 1.67 15.67
N PHE A 135 -1.16 2.92 15.30
CA PHE A 135 -1.63 3.25 13.95
C PHE A 135 -0.52 3.16 12.88
N PHE A 136 0.73 3.05 13.31
CA PHE A 136 1.89 2.91 12.43
C PHE A 136 2.47 1.50 12.45
N ALA A 137 1.83 0.55 13.16
CA ALA A 137 2.30 -0.82 13.25
C ALA A 137 2.45 -1.41 11.85
N ASN A 138 3.69 -1.74 11.48
CA ASN A 138 4.02 -2.29 10.19
C ASN A 138 5.05 -3.41 10.38
N LEU A 139 4.58 -4.64 10.24
CA LEU A 139 5.37 -5.84 10.47
C LEU A 139 6.52 -5.94 9.47
N MET A 140 6.26 -5.77 8.18
CA MET A 140 7.28 -5.89 7.13
C MET A 140 8.40 -4.85 7.30
N PHE A 141 8.03 -3.61 7.63
CA PHE A 141 8.99 -2.54 7.89
C PHE A 141 9.83 -2.82 9.14
N GLY A 142 9.20 -3.25 10.24
CA GLY A 142 9.92 -3.56 11.48
C GLY A 142 10.84 -4.77 11.35
N PHE A 143 10.42 -5.78 10.60
CA PHE A 143 11.26 -6.90 10.20
C PHE A 143 12.45 -6.41 9.37
N GLY A 144 12.22 -5.64 8.31
CA GLY A 144 13.28 -5.12 7.46
C GLY A 144 14.28 -4.24 8.21
N LEU A 145 13.81 -3.41 9.14
CA LEU A 145 14.69 -2.64 10.02
C LEU A 145 15.59 -3.52 10.88
N LEU A 146 15.02 -4.52 11.56
CA LEU A 146 15.83 -5.41 12.39
C LEU A 146 16.82 -6.20 11.55
N TYR A 147 16.38 -6.70 10.40
CA TYR A 147 17.21 -7.43 9.44
C TYR A 147 18.44 -6.62 9.00
N MET A 148 18.27 -5.31 8.74
CA MET A 148 19.41 -4.41 8.45
C MET A 148 20.30 -4.14 9.65
N VAL A 149 19.72 -3.99 10.86
CA VAL A 149 20.49 -3.78 12.09
C VAL A 149 21.39 -4.98 12.41
N GLU A 150 20.96 -6.18 12.03
CA GLU A 150 21.75 -7.42 12.11
C GLU A 150 22.88 -7.49 11.08
N GLY A 151 23.01 -6.51 10.19
CA GLY A 151 24.08 -6.40 9.20
C GLY A 151 23.75 -6.98 7.83
N ASN A 152 22.50 -7.39 7.59
CA ASN A 152 22.06 -7.86 6.28
C ASN A 152 21.74 -6.67 5.35
N ASP A 153 21.90 -6.88 4.04
CA ASP A 153 21.60 -5.87 3.03
C ASP A 153 20.18 -6.07 2.44
N LEU A 154 19.48 -4.95 2.23
CA LEU A 154 18.19 -4.88 1.54
C LEU A 154 18.29 -4.08 0.23
N GLY A 155 19.50 -3.69 -0.18
CA GLY A 155 19.77 -2.88 -1.36
C GLY A 155 19.43 -1.41 -1.21
N VAL A 156 19.49 -0.87 0.02
CA VAL A 156 19.21 0.56 0.29
C VAL A 156 20.22 1.46 -0.43
N GLU A 157 21.46 1.01 -0.59
CA GLU A 157 22.51 1.73 -1.31
C GLU A 157 22.16 1.97 -2.79
N ASN A 158 21.44 1.02 -3.40
CA ASN A 158 21.05 1.07 -4.80
C ASN A 158 19.86 2.01 -5.05
N ILE A 159 19.15 2.47 -4.01
CA ILE A 159 17.99 3.38 -4.13
C ILE A 159 18.37 4.70 -4.83
N THR A 160 19.62 5.16 -4.71
CA THR A 160 20.04 6.40 -5.39
C THR A 160 19.95 6.29 -6.90
N THR A 161 20.16 5.10 -7.47
CA THR A 161 20.05 4.80 -8.90
C THR A 161 18.64 5.05 -9.42
N LEU A 162 17.60 4.82 -8.60
CA LEU A 162 16.19 5.04 -8.94
C LEU A 162 15.93 6.46 -9.46
N PHE A 163 16.59 7.47 -8.90
CA PHE A 163 16.39 8.88 -9.29
C PHE A 163 16.93 9.20 -10.69
N SER A 164 17.77 8.33 -11.25
CA SER A 164 18.30 8.48 -12.60
C SER A 164 17.48 7.73 -13.65
N LEU A 165 16.79 6.64 -13.26
CA LEU A 165 16.09 5.74 -14.19
C LEU A 165 15.06 6.45 -15.09
N PRO A 166 14.23 7.39 -14.60
CA PRO A 166 13.28 8.07 -15.48
C PRO A 166 13.94 8.92 -16.59
N PHE A 167 15.22 9.29 -16.43
CA PHE A 167 15.91 10.23 -17.31
C PHE A 167 16.84 9.54 -18.31
N VAL A 168 16.98 8.22 -18.23
CA VAL A 168 17.85 7.43 -19.11
C VAL A 168 17.00 6.39 -19.83
N THR A 169 17.19 6.25 -21.14
CA THR A 169 16.59 5.13 -21.89
C THR A 169 17.44 3.89 -21.62
N PRO A 170 16.86 2.80 -21.07
CA PRO A 170 17.63 1.60 -20.79
C PRO A 170 18.09 0.93 -22.10
N PRO A 171 19.13 0.08 -22.05
CA PRO A 171 19.47 -0.77 -23.18
C PRO A 171 18.37 -1.83 -23.42
N ASN A 172 18.43 -2.53 -24.56
CA ASN A 172 17.56 -3.68 -24.82
C ASN A 172 17.99 -4.96 -24.08
N ASP A 173 19.16 -4.95 -23.44
CA ASP A 173 19.67 -6.07 -22.67
C ASP A 173 18.99 -6.13 -21.29
N PRO A 174 18.24 -7.20 -20.95
CA PRO A 174 17.56 -7.35 -19.67
C PRO A 174 18.47 -7.35 -18.43
N THR A 175 19.78 -7.57 -18.60
CA THR A 175 20.77 -7.51 -17.50
C THR A 175 20.80 -6.16 -16.80
N PHE A 176 20.48 -5.07 -17.50
CA PHE A 176 20.46 -3.73 -16.92
C PHE A 176 19.52 -3.62 -15.72
N ALA A 177 18.30 -4.17 -15.79
CA ALA A 177 17.39 -4.17 -14.66
C ALA A 177 17.82 -5.14 -13.56
N MET A 178 18.50 -6.23 -13.91
CA MET A 178 19.06 -7.15 -12.91
C MET A 178 20.14 -6.48 -12.05
N GLU A 179 20.93 -5.58 -12.64
CA GLU A 179 21.98 -4.83 -11.93
C GLU A 179 21.42 -3.60 -11.19
N ASN A 180 20.42 -2.93 -11.76
CA ASN A 180 20.00 -1.61 -11.28
C ASN A 180 18.64 -1.60 -10.58
N VAL A 181 17.77 -2.59 -10.78
CA VAL A 181 16.41 -2.63 -10.23
C VAL A 181 16.22 -3.80 -9.27
N THR A 182 16.64 -5.01 -9.62
CA THR A 182 16.50 -6.19 -8.75
C THR A 182 17.08 -5.97 -7.34
N PRO A 183 18.29 -5.40 -7.16
CA PRO A 183 18.88 -5.25 -5.84
C PRO A 183 18.07 -4.34 -4.92
N MET A 184 17.35 -3.35 -5.46
CA MET A 184 16.55 -2.41 -4.69
C MET A 184 15.14 -2.93 -4.34
N ILE A 185 14.67 -4.03 -4.95
CA ILE A 185 13.32 -4.57 -4.74
C ILE A 185 12.99 -4.76 -3.25
N PRO A 186 13.84 -5.40 -2.42
CA PRO A 186 13.52 -5.60 -1.01
C PRO A 186 13.29 -4.28 -0.29
N SER A 187 14.18 -3.31 -0.48
CA SER A 187 14.05 -1.95 0.09
C SER A 187 12.79 -1.23 -0.39
N LEU A 188 12.50 -1.29 -1.69
CA LEU A 188 11.32 -0.67 -2.30
C LEU A 188 10.01 -1.31 -1.86
N LEU A 189 10.04 -2.55 -1.40
CA LEU A 189 8.86 -3.24 -0.89
C LEU A 189 8.63 -2.96 0.60
N ILE A 190 9.66 -3.12 1.43
CA ILE A 190 9.47 -3.18 2.90
C ILE A 190 9.99 -1.95 3.65
N ILE A 191 10.95 -1.19 3.10
CA ILE A 191 11.60 -0.07 3.81
C ILE A 191 11.08 1.29 3.34
N ILE A 192 11.16 1.55 2.04
CA ILE A 192 11.01 2.88 1.47
C ILE A 192 9.56 3.39 1.50
N PRO A 193 8.54 2.64 1.05
CA PRO A 193 7.16 3.15 1.04
C PRO A 193 6.65 3.54 2.44
N PRO A 194 6.87 2.76 3.51
CA PRO A 194 6.50 3.16 4.86
C PRO A 194 7.17 4.47 5.32
N ILE A 195 8.46 4.65 5.03
CA ILE A 195 9.19 5.89 5.36
C ILE A 195 8.62 7.08 4.59
N ILE A 196 8.39 6.94 3.29
CA ILE A 196 7.78 7.98 2.45
C ILE A 196 6.41 8.35 3.01
N GLY A 197 5.56 7.36 3.33
CA GLY A 197 4.26 7.60 3.96
C GLY A 197 4.37 8.39 5.28
N ALA A 198 5.29 8.00 6.16
CA ALA A 198 5.52 8.68 7.44
C ALA A 198 6.02 10.13 7.26
N VAL A 199 6.94 10.37 6.31
CA VAL A 199 7.43 11.72 5.97
C VAL A 199 6.33 12.55 5.32
N GLY A 200 5.52 11.97 4.43
CA GLY A 200 4.37 12.63 3.81
C GLY A 200 3.35 13.09 4.85
N LEU A 201 3.01 12.22 5.80
CA LEU A 201 2.14 12.58 6.92
C LEU A 201 2.75 13.70 7.78
N ARG A 202 4.05 13.64 8.06
CA ARG A 202 4.77 14.71 8.77
C ARG A 202 4.62 16.06 8.06
N LEU A 203 4.77 16.08 6.74
CA LEU A 203 4.60 17.29 5.93
C LEU A 203 3.16 17.80 5.99
N ILE A 204 2.16 16.93 5.84
CA ILE A 204 0.75 17.30 5.97
C ILE A 204 0.46 17.92 7.33
N LEU A 205 0.93 17.30 8.42
CA LEU A 205 0.66 17.77 9.78
C LEU A 205 1.41 19.08 10.10
N PHE A 206 2.72 19.13 9.84
CA PHE A 206 3.58 20.22 10.34
C PHE A 206 3.85 21.34 9.33
N VAL A 207 3.66 21.09 8.04
CA VAL A 207 3.72 22.12 6.99
C VAL A 207 2.31 22.49 6.55
N GLY A 208 1.46 21.52 6.23
CA GLY A 208 0.09 21.77 5.79
C GLY A 208 -0.81 22.37 6.88
N ILE A 209 -1.33 21.50 7.74
CA ILE A 209 -2.32 21.85 8.76
C ILE A 209 -1.77 22.92 9.70
N HIS A 210 -0.51 22.81 10.12
CA HIS A 210 0.12 23.79 11.00
C HIS A 210 0.08 25.21 10.45
N TYR A 211 0.48 25.42 9.20
CA TYR A 211 0.51 26.75 8.61
C TYR A 211 -0.89 27.23 8.19
N ILE A 212 -1.79 26.33 7.82
CA ILE A 212 -3.20 26.68 7.57
C ILE A 212 -3.85 27.21 8.86
N ILE A 213 -3.71 26.51 9.99
CA ILE A 213 -4.23 26.97 11.29
C ILE A 213 -3.59 28.32 11.66
N LYS A 214 -2.29 28.49 11.42
CA LYS A 214 -1.60 29.76 11.64
C LYS A 214 -2.21 30.89 10.80
N VAL A 215 -2.48 30.66 9.52
CA VAL A 215 -3.09 31.66 8.63
C VAL A 215 -4.51 32.00 9.06
N VAL A 216 -5.33 31.00 9.38
CA VAL A 216 -6.72 31.20 9.83
C VAL A 216 -6.77 32.01 11.12
N THR A 217 -5.93 31.66 12.10
CA THR A 217 -5.90 32.38 13.38
C THR A 217 -5.35 33.80 13.23
N LEU A 218 -4.31 34.02 12.42
CA LEU A 218 -3.82 35.36 12.10
C LEU A 218 -4.91 36.21 11.42
N TYR A 219 -5.64 35.63 10.46
CA TYR A 219 -6.75 36.32 9.81
C TYR A 219 -7.84 36.76 10.81
N LEU A 220 -8.23 35.87 11.74
CA LEU A 220 -9.22 36.20 12.77
C LEU A 220 -8.77 37.36 13.67
N HIS A 221 -7.49 37.42 14.04
CA HIS A 221 -6.95 38.49 14.88
C HIS A 221 -6.73 39.80 14.10
N ASP A 222 -6.11 39.76 12.91
CA ASP A 222 -5.83 40.95 12.09
C ASP A 222 -7.11 41.63 11.57
N THR A 223 -8.20 40.88 11.35
CA THR A 223 -9.49 41.46 10.95
C THR A 223 -10.12 42.29 12.06
N LYS A 224 -9.97 41.88 13.33
CA LYS A 224 -10.39 42.66 14.49
C LYS A 224 -9.59 43.95 14.63
N GLU A 225 -8.29 43.90 14.35
CA GLU A 225 -7.42 45.08 14.35
C GLU A 225 -7.62 45.98 13.11
N GLY A 226 -8.49 45.59 12.17
CA GLY A 226 -8.79 46.33 10.95
C GLY A 226 -7.66 46.36 9.93
N LYS A 227 -6.65 45.47 10.06
CA LYS A 227 -5.44 45.46 9.22
C LYS A 227 -5.16 44.08 8.60
N PRO A 228 -6.12 43.46 7.87
CA PRO A 228 -5.91 42.14 7.28
C PRO A 228 -4.77 42.15 6.24
N ARG A 229 -3.80 41.25 6.39
CA ARG A 229 -2.65 41.10 5.50
C ARG A 229 -2.83 39.97 4.49
N TYR A 230 -3.85 40.09 3.63
CA TYR A 230 -4.22 39.08 2.63
C TYR A 230 -3.05 38.55 1.79
N LEU A 231 -2.12 39.41 1.39
CA LEU A 231 -0.96 39.01 0.59
C LEU A 231 -0.05 38.03 1.36
N ASN A 232 0.13 38.22 2.67
CA ASN A 232 0.93 37.32 3.51
C ASN A 232 0.24 35.95 3.72
N TYR A 233 -1.08 35.95 3.83
CA TYR A 233 -1.88 34.73 3.94
C TYR A 233 -1.77 33.91 2.66
N MET A 234 -1.98 34.55 1.52
CA MET A 234 -1.90 33.91 0.21
C MET A 234 -0.51 33.33 -0.03
N ALA A 235 0.55 34.12 0.21
CA ALA A 235 1.93 33.64 0.10
C ALA A 235 2.17 32.38 0.93
N THR A 236 1.61 32.31 2.15
CA THR A 236 1.78 31.13 3.01
C THR A 236 1.01 29.93 2.48
N ILE A 237 -0.22 30.11 1.98
CA ILE A 237 -1.02 29.05 1.36
C ILE A 237 -0.31 28.53 0.09
N GLU A 238 0.19 29.42 -0.77
CA GLU A 238 0.93 29.05 -1.98
C GLU A 238 2.21 28.27 -1.67
N ALA A 239 2.94 28.64 -0.61
CA ALA A 239 4.09 27.84 -0.16
C ALA A 239 3.67 26.43 0.25
N VAL A 240 2.57 26.29 0.99
CA VAL A 240 2.06 24.98 1.42
C VAL A 240 1.67 24.13 0.21
N ILE A 241 0.96 24.70 -0.76
CA ILE A 241 0.59 24.00 -2.00
C ILE A 241 1.84 23.64 -2.80
N GLY A 242 2.78 24.57 -2.97
CA GLY A 242 4.04 24.33 -3.68
C GLY A 242 4.87 23.21 -3.06
N ILE A 243 4.99 23.16 -1.73
CA ILE A 243 5.67 22.05 -1.02
C ILE A 243 4.93 20.73 -1.26
N GLY A 244 3.60 20.74 -1.25
CA GLY A 244 2.79 19.56 -1.56
C GLY A 244 3.02 19.03 -2.98
N ILE A 245 3.11 19.93 -3.98
CA ILE A 245 3.39 19.55 -5.37
C ILE A 245 4.83 19.02 -5.53
N ILE A 246 5.81 19.65 -4.88
CA ILE A 246 7.21 19.16 -4.88
C ILE A 246 7.28 17.77 -4.23
N TRP A 247 6.55 17.55 -3.13
CA TRP A 247 6.45 16.24 -2.51
C TRP A 247 5.80 15.22 -3.45
N ALA A 248 4.72 15.58 -4.14
CA ALA A 248 4.11 14.71 -5.16
C ALA A 248 5.10 14.38 -6.30
N ALA A 249 5.84 15.36 -6.80
CA ALA A 249 6.89 15.14 -7.81
C ALA A 249 7.98 14.19 -7.31
N PHE A 250 8.39 14.30 -6.04
CA PHE A 250 9.32 13.37 -5.43
C PHE A 250 8.75 11.93 -5.35
N ASN A 251 7.45 11.77 -5.07
CA ASN A 251 6.81 10.46 -5.02
C ASN A 251 6.72 9.79 -6.40
N MET A 252 6.70 10.57 -7.49
CA MET A 252 6.66 10.02 -8.85
C MET A 252 7.92 9.22 -9.23
N PHE A 253 9.02 9.32 -8.48
CA PHE A 253 10.18 8.42 -8.65
C PHE A 253 9.90 6.98 -8.19
N PHE A 254 8.88 6.77 -7.36
CA PHE A 254 8.53 5.48 -6.76
C PHE A 254 7.25 4.90 -7.38
N THR A 255 6.97 5.25 -8.63
CA THR A 255 5.85 4.71 -9.41
C THR A 255 6.11 3.24 -9.79
N ASP A 256 5.05 2.49 -10.04
CA ASP A 256 5.10 1.09 -10.46
C ASP A 256 5.58 0.89 -11.91
N THR A 257 5.60 1.98 -12.70
CA THR A 257 5.85 1.96 -14.15
C THR A 257 6.71 3.15 -14.58
N ILE A 258 7.84 2.87 -15.25
CA ILE A 258 8.71 3.89 -15.85
C ILE A 258 8.71 3.70 -17.36
N ASP A 259 8.46 4.80 -18.09
CA ASP A 259 8.41 4.83 -19.54
C ASP A 259 9.11 6.09 -20.12
N TYR A 260 9.03 6.23 -21.44
CA TYR A 260 9.62 7.35 -22.19
C TYR A 260 9.04 8.74 -21.84
N ASN A 261 7.90 8.81 -21.15
CA ASN A 261 7.22 10.04 -20.75
C ASN A 261 7.41 10.40 -19.28
N THR A 262 7.80 9.45 -18.42
CA THR A 262 7.98 9.66 -16.97
C THR A 262 8.86 10.88 -16.66
N ARG A 263 9.94 11.11 -17.42
CA ARG A 263 10.80 12.31 -17.27
C ARG A 263 10.06 13.64 -17.38
N TYR A 264 9.10 13.73 -18.30
CA TYR A 264 8.35 14.96 -18.53
C TYR A 264 7.32 15.18 -17.43
N ALA A 265 6.68 14.11 -16.96
CA ALA A 265 5.74 14.17 -15.84
C ALA A 265 6.44 14.62 -14.54
N ILE A 266 7.57 14.01 -14.20
CA ILE A 266 8.39 14.37 -13.03
C ILE A 266 8.89 15.81 -13.16
N GLY A 267 9.57 16.12 -14.27
CA GLY A 267 10.15 17.45 -14.51
C GLY A 267 9.09 18.56 -14.51
N GLY A 268 7.96 18.34 -15.18
CA GLY A 268 6.84 19.26 -15.23
C GLY A 268 6.25 19.55 -13.85
N THR A 269 6.04 18.51 -13.04
CA THR A 269 5.50 18.64 -11.69
C THR A 269 6.47 19.41 -10.78
N PHE A 270 7.77 19.15 -10.87
CA PHE A 270 8.77 19.96 -10.16
C PHE A 270 8.75 21.43 -10.57
N VAL A 271 8.69 21.73 -11.87
CA VAL A 271 8.66 23.12 -12.37
C VAL A 271 7.44 23.87 -11.84
N VAL A 272 6.25 23.24 -11.81
CA VAL A 272 5.05 23.82 -11.20
C VAL A 272 5.26 24.08 -9.70
N GLY A 273 5.78 23.09 -8.98
CA GLY A 273 6.05 23.21 -7.55
C GLY A 273 7.01 24.34 -7.22
N PHE A 274 8.14 24.42 -7.93
CA PHE A 274 9.12 25.49 -7.75
C PHE A 274 8.60 26.87 -8.16
N ALA A 275 7.76 26.97 -9.19
CA ALA A 275 7.12 28.22 -9.57
C ALA A 275 6.22 28.77 -8.45
N LEU A 276 5.41 27.91 -7.80
CA LEU A 276 4.60 28.31 -6.65
C LEU A 276 5.44 28.77 -5.45
N ILE A 277 6.56 28.09 -5.18
CA ILE A 277 7.50 28.50 -4.13
C ILE A 277 8.12 29.86 -4.45
N ALA A 278 8.52 30.08 -5.69
CA ALA A 278 9.05 31.37 -6.13
C ALA A 278 8.01 32.49 -5.92
N PHE A 279 6.76 32.29 -6.37
CA PHE A 279 5.68 33.26 -6.16
C PHE A 279 5.44 33.54 -4.67
N SER A 280 5.42 32.51 -3.83
CA SER A 280 5.29 32.65 -2.38
C SER A 280 6.41 33.49 -1.76
N ILE A 281 7.67 33.27 -2.18
CA ILE A 281 8.83 34.03 -1.68
C ILE A 281 8.71 35.50 -2.08
N PHE A 282 8.43 35.79 -3.35
CA PHE A 282 8.26 37.17 -3.85
C PHE A 282 7.13 37.90 -3.14
N ASP A 283 6.01 37.22 -2.89
CA ASP A 283 4.88 37.81 -2.18
C ASP A 283 5.19 38.06 -0.73
N ARG A 284 5.91 37.16 -0.07
CA ARG A 284 6.35 37.36 1.32
C ARG A 284 7.28 38.57 1.44
N MET A 285 8.09 38.85 0.43
CA MET A 285 8.90 40.08 0.39
C MET A 285 8.03 41.34 0.22
N ARG A 286 7.08 41.30 -0.72
CA ARG A 286 6.15 42.43 -0.99
C ARG A 286 5.16 42.67 0.14
N ALA A 287 4.77 41.64 0.88
CA ALA A 287 3.84 41.70 2.00
C ALA A 287 4.36 42.50 3.19
N ARG A 288 5.64 42.89 3.20
CA ARG A 288 6.19 43.87 4.16
C ARG A 288 5.62 45.28 3.96
N VAL A 289 5.17 45.59 2.75
CA VAL A 289 4.68 46.91 2.35
C VAL A 289 3.22 46.85 1.88
N LEU A 290 2.84 45.80 1.16
CA LEU A 290 1.52 45.64 0.55
C LEU A 290 0.63 44.68 1.36
N THR A 291 -0.65 45.02 1.50
CA THR A 291 -1.62 44.21 2.25
C THR A 291 -2.45 43.29 1.37
N HIS A 292 -2.68 43.65 0.11
CA HIS A 292 -3.51 42.92 -0.85
C HIS A 292 -2.74 42.61 -2.13
N MET A 293 -3.22 41.59 -2.86
CA MET A 293 -2.67 41.20 -4.15
C MET A 293 -3.36 41.98 -5.27
N PHE A 294 -2.61 42.36 -6.31
CA PHE A 294 -3.18 42.96 -7.51
C PHE A 294 -3.81 41.90 -8.42
N LYS A 295 -4.91 42.24 -9.11
CA LYS A 295 -5.58 41.31 -10.07
C LYS A 295 -4.61 40.76 -11.13
N ARG A 296 -3.73 41.63 -11.64
CA ARG A 296 -2.69 41.24 -12.62
C ARG A 296 -1.78 40.14 -12.11
N ASP A 297 -1.38 40.20 -10.84
CA ASP A 297 -0.47 39.22 -10.25
C ASP A 297 -1.14 37.84 -10.14
N VAL A 298 -2.44 37.80 -9.85
CA VAL A 298 -3.23 36.56 -9.89
C VAL A 298 -3.26 35.97 -11.30
N TYR A 299 -3.55 36.79 -12.32
CA TYR A 299 -3.59 36.32 -13.71
C TYR A 299 -2.25 35.77 -14.19
N ILE A 300 -1.13 36.43 -13.86
CA ILE A 300 0.21 35.96 -14.22
C ILE A 300 0.48 34.56 -13.66
N ARG A 301 0.10 34.29 -12.42
CA ARG A 301 0.32 32.98 -11.78
C ARG A 301 -0.48 31.88 -12.46
N VAL A 302 -1.78 32.11 -12.62
CA VAL A 302 -2.68 31.13 -13.27
C VAL A 302 -2.21 30.86 -14.69
N ALA A 303 -1.88 31.92 -15.44
CA ALA A 303 -1.34 31.79 -16.79
C ALA A 303 0.01 31.04 -16.80
N ALA A 304 0.91 31.29 -15.85
CA ALA A 304 2.18 30.59 -15.76
C ALA A 304 2.01 29.10 -15.50
N ILE A 305 1.14 28.72 -14.55
CA ILE A 305 0.86 27.30 -14.24
C ILE A 305 0.23 26.61 -15.46
N ILE A 306 -0.75 27.24 -16.11
CA ILE A 306 -1.38 26.72 -17.32
C ILE A 306 -0.35 26.58 -18.44
N ALA A 307 0.53 27.57 -18.63
CA ALA A 307 1.57 27.53 -19.65
C ALA A 307 2.55 26.37 -19.41
N ILE A 308 3.00 26.15 -18.17
CA ILE A 308 3.86 25.01 -17.81
C ILE A 308 3.14 23.69 -18.12
N ALA A 309 1.90 23.54 -17.66
CA ALA A 309 1.11 22.33 -17.90
C ALA A 309 0.91 22.06 -19.40
N LEU A 310 0.65 23.10 -20.19
CA LEU A 310 0.48 23.00 -21.63
C LEU A 310 1.80 22.64 -22.34
N ILE A 311 2.93 23.23 -21.95
CA ILE A 311 4.25 22.88 -22.49
C ILE A 311 4.58 21.41 -22.20
N VAL A 312 4.37 20.96 -20.96
CA VAL A 312 4.60 19.56 -20.56
C VAL A 312 3.67 18.61 -21.31
N GLY A 313 2.38 18.95 -21.39
CA GLY A 313 1.39 18.17 -22.12
C GLY A 313 1.69 18.05 -23.62
N ILE A 314 2.13 19.14 -24.25
CA ILE A 314 2.59 19.13 -25.65
C ILE A 314 3.83 18.26 -25.79
N ALA A 315 4.82 18.40 -24.90
CA ALA A 315 6.04 17.59 -24.96
C ALA A 315 5.72 16.09 -24.85
N MET A 316 4.87 15.70 -23.90
CA MET A 316 4.40 14.32 -23.75
C MET A 316 3.59 13.86 -24.97
N GLY A 317 2.71 14.71 -25.49
CA GLY A 317 1.89 14.40 -26.67
C GLY A 317 2.71 14.19 -27.94
N VAL A 318 3.69 15.06 -28.19
CA VAL A 318 4.64 14.90 -29.31
C VAL A 318 5.45 13.63 -29.12
N ASN A 319 5.97 13.40 -27.91
CA ASN A 319 6.77 12.20 -27.62
C ASN A 319 5.94 10.92 -27.79
N ASN A 320 4.68 10.93 -27.40
CA ASN A 320 3.76 9.81 -27.63
C ASN A 320 3.49 9.59 -29.13
N SER A 321 3.26 10.67 -29.89
CA SER A 321 3.05 10.56 -31.33
C SER A 321 4.26 9.97 -32.06
N VAL A 322 5.49 10.31 -31.63
CA VAL A 322 6.71 9.70 -32.16
C VAL A 322 6.83 8.24 -31.70
N ALA A 323 6.55 7.96 -30.44
CA ALA A 323 6.58 6.60 -29.89
C ALA A 323 5.57 5.67 -30.57
N ASP A 324 4.37 6.14 -30.91
CA ASP A 324 3.37 5.35 -31.63
C ASP A 324 3.86 4.94 -33.02
N ALA A 325 4.54 5.84 -33.73
CA ALA A 325 5.14 5.55 -35.04
C ALA A 325 6.36 4.62 -34.93
N LYS A 326 7.07 4.63 -33.80
CA LYS A 326 8.33 3.90 -33.55
C LYS A 326 8.25 3.05 -32.28
N LYS A 327 7.16 2.29 -32.15
CA LYS A 327 6.82 1.60 -30.89
C LYS A 327 7.91 0.66 -30.40
N ILE A 328 8.57 -0.07 -31.30
CA ILE A 328 9.64 -1.00 -30.92
C ILE A 328 10.86 -0.25 -30.38
N GLU A 329 11.24 0.88 -30.98
CA GLU A 329 12.41 1.67 -30.53
C GLU A 329 12.14 2.38 -29.19
N TYR A 330 10.91 2.86 -28.98
CA TYR A 330 10.56 3.66 -27.80
C TYR A 330 10.09 2.84 -26.60
N LEU A 331 9.27 1.80 -26.82
CA LEU A 331 8.76 0.92 -25.76
C LEU A 331 9.60 -0.34 -25.58
N GLY A 332 10.22 -0.84 -26.65
CA GLY A 332 11.00 -2.08 -26.63
C GLY A 332 12.04 -2.15 -25.51
N PRO A 333 12.84 -1.10 -25.26
CA PRO A 333 13.81 -1.12 -24.15
C PRO A 333 13.15 -1.32 -22.78
N TYR A 334 12.07 -0.60 -22.48
CA TYR A 334 11.35 -0.72 -21.21
C TYR A 334 10.67 -2.09 -21.06
N THR A 335 10.05 -2.59 -22.13
CA THR A 335 9.45 -3.93 -22.15
C THR A 335 10.49 -5.03 -21.97
N ALA A 336 11.68 -4.91 -22.58
CA ALA A 336 12.77 -5.86 -22.40
C ALA A 336 13.23 -5.93 -20.94
N GLN A 337 13.37 -4.76 -20.28
CA GLN A 337 13.69 -4.70 -18.85
C GLN A 337 12.59 -5.35 -17.99
N GLN A 338 11.32 -5.05 -18.28
CA GLN A 338 10.20 -5.65 -17.55
C GLN A 338 10.16 -7.18 -17.69
N ILE A 339 10.40 -7.70 -18.90
CA ILE A 339 10.54 -9.14 -19.14
C ILE A 339 11.69 -9.71 -18.31
N GLY A 340 12.86 -9.05 -18.28
CA GLY A 340 14.02 -9.46 -17.49
C GLY A 340 13.70 -9.62 -16.02
N VAL A 341 13.11 -8.59 -15.40
CA VAL A 341 12.73 -8.61 -13.98
C VAL A 341 11.70 -9.72 -13.72
N ASN A 342 10.69 -9.85 -14.57
CA ASN A 342 9.66 -10.89 -14.41
C ASN A 342 10.24 -12.31 -14.52
N ARG A 343 11.16 -12.55 -15.47
CA ARG A 343 11.85 -13.85 -15.59
C ARG A 343 12.66 -14.17 -14.34
N HIS A 344 13.37 -13.17 -13.81
CA HIS A 344 14.16 -13.32 -12.59
C HIS A 344 13.27 -13.64 -11.38
N LEU A 345 12.19 -12.88 -11.18
CA LEU A 345 11.25 -13.08 -10.06
C LEU A 345 10.49 -14.41 -10.14
N ALA A 346 10.21 -14.88 -11.35
CA ALA A 346 9.58 -16.19 -11.58
C ALA A 346 10.61 -17.34 -11.62
N GLU A 347 11.89 -17.05 -11.35
CA GLU A 347 12.99 -18.03 -11.34
C GLU A 347 13.06 -18.85 -12.64
N LEU A 348 12.68 -18.26 -13.78
CA LEU A 348 12.63 -18.98 -15.07
C LEU A 348 14.03 -19.40 -15.53
N ASP A 349 15.07 -18.77 -15.02
CA ASP A 349 16.47 -19.15 -15.28
C ASP A 349 16.85 -20.47 -14.60
N LEU A 350 16.06 -20.93 -13.62
CA LEU A 350 16.20 -22.25 -12.99
C LEU A 350 15.46 -23.35 -13.77
N ILE A 351 14.64 -22.99 -14.75
CA ILE A 351 13.89 -23.94 -15.57
C ILE A 351 14.79 -24.41 -16.71
N ASN A 352 15.04 -25.72 -16.74
CA ASN A 352 15.77 -26.35 -17.84
C ASN A 352 14.78 -26.83 -18.90
N GLU A 353 14.71 -26.14 -20.04
CA GLU A 353 13.90 -26.52 -21.19
C GLU A 353 14.58 -27.64 -21.98
N ASN A 354 14.13 -28.88 -21.78
CA ASN A 354 14.59 -30.02 -22.58
C ASN A 354 13.72 -30.17 -23.83
N THR A 355 14.12 -29.54 -24.94
CA THR A 355 13.50 -29.75 -26.25
C THR A 355 13.88 -31.14 -26.77
N HIS A 356 12.95 -32.09 -26.71
CA HIS A 356 13.12 -33.41 -27.33
C HIS A 356 12.83 -33.29 -28.83
N GLU A 357 13.83 -32.90 -29.62
CA GLU A 357 13.76 -33.11 -31.06
C GLU A 357 13.89 -34.60 -31.34
N VAL A 358 12.74 -35.29 -31.43
CA VAL A 358 12.69 -36.68 -31.88
C VAL A 358 13.12 -36.68 -33.35
N GLN A 359 14.40 -36.95 -33.62
CA GLN A 359 14.86 -37.23 -34.98
C GLN A 359 14.25 -38.56 -35.42
N ILE A 360 13.12 -38.49 -36.12
CA ILE A 360 12.50 -39.65 -36.72
C ILE A 360 13.37 -40.08 -37.91
N THR A 361 14.28 -41.03 -37.68
CA THR A 361 15.00 -41.70 -38.76
C THR A 361 14.02 -42.54 -39.57
N SER A 362 13.94 -42.31 -40.89
CA SER A 362 13.05 -43.09 -41.75
C SER A 362 13.52 -44.55 -41.80
N VAL A 363 12.64 -45.47 -41.41
CA VAL A 363 12.90 -46.91 -41.52
C VAL A 363 12.55 -47.37 -42.93
N ASN A 364 13.40 -48.19 -43.54
CA ASN A 364 13.10 -48.80 -44.83
C ASN A 364 11.84 -49.68 -44.71
N PRO A 365 10.82 -49.55 -45.57
CA PRO A 365 9.57 -50.32 -45.47
C PRO A 365 9.76 -51.84 -45.34
N ASN A 366 10.81 -52.38 -45.96
CA ASN A 366 11.09 -53.83 -45.93
C ASN A 366 11.65 -54.30 -44.58
N LEU A 367 12.14 -53.39 -43.74
CA LEU A 367 12.70 -53.70 -42.42
C LEU A 367 11.70 -53.45 -41.28
N ILE A 368 10.51 -52.91 -41.57
CA ILE A 368 9.52 -52.56 -40.55
C ILE A 368 9.14 -53.77 -39.70
N ASN A 369 8.88 -54.94 -40.32
CA ASN A 369 8.50 -56.13 -39.57
C ASN A 369 9.61 -56.59 -38.61
N SER A 370 10.86 -56.60 -39.07
CA SER A 370 12.01 -56.91 -38.19
C SER A 370 12.12 -55.92 -37.03
N TYR A 371 11.97 -54.62 -37.29
CA TYR A 371 12.00 -53.60 -36.24
C TYR A 371 10.85 -53.75 -35.23
N ILE A 372 9.67 -54.17 -35.69
CA ILE A 372 8.53 -54.44 -34.81
C ILE A 372 8.84 -55.64 -33.91
N ASP A 373 9.35 -56.72 -34.49
CA ASP A 373 9.69 -57.94 -33.76
C ASP A 373 10.85 -57.69 -32.76
N ASP A 374 11.88 -56.95 -33.18
CA ASP A 374 13.07 -56.64 -32.36
C ASP A 374 12.76 -55.70 -31.19
N ASN A 375 11.66 -54.92 -31.27
CA ASN A 375 11.22 -53.98 -30.23
C ASN A 375 9.84 -54.36 -29.67
N GLU A 376 9.44 -55.63 -29.80
CA GLU A 376 8.12 -56.11 -29.38
C GLU A 376 7.89 -55.84 -27.89
N ASP A 377 8.92 -55.95 -27.05
CA ASP A 377 8.85 -55.70 -25.62
C ASP A 377 8.46 -54.25 -25.25
N VAL A 378 8.80 -53.28 -26.12
CA VAL A 378 8.43 -51.87 -25.99
C VAL A 378 7.11 -51.61 -26.73
N LEU A 379 7.00 -52.03 -27.98
CA LEU A 379 5.83 -51.77 -28.83
C LEU A 379 4.56 -52.45 -28.33
N SER A 380 4.66 -53.62 -27.70
CA SER A 380 3.53 -54.31 -27.05
C SER A 380 3.02 -53.55 -25.81
N LYS A 381 3.84 -52.69 -25.21
CA LYS A 381 3.48 -51.84 -24.05
C LYS A 381 3.01 -50.45 -24.47
N ILE A 382 3.32 -50.01 -25.68
CA ILE A 382 2.85 -48.75 -26.25
C ILE A 382 1.46 -48.98 -26.86
N ARG A 383 0.42 -48.56 -26.14
CA ARG A 383 -0.89 -48.34 -26.76
C ARG A 383 -0.96 -46.94 -27.32
N VAL A 384 -1.53 -46.80 -28.52
CA VAL A 384 -1.92 -45.50 -29.07
C VAL A 384 -2.93 -44.87 -28.13
N TRP A 385 -2.62 -43.67 -27.65
CA TRP A 385 -3.55 -42.88 -26.86
C TRP A 385 -4.64 -42.33 -27.78
N ASP A 386 -5.87 -42.76 -27.56
CA ASP A 386 -7.05 -42.16 -28.18
C ASP A 386 -7.78 -41.36 -27.10
N TRP A 387 -7.48 -40.06 -27.10
CA TRP A 387 -8.07 -39.06 -26.21
C TRP A 387 -9.60 -39.17 -26.18
N ASN A 388 -10.25 -39.34 -27.34
CA ASN A 388 -11.71 -39.42 -27.44
C ASN A 388 -12.25 -40.73 -26.83
N ALA A 389 -11.58 -41.86 -27.09
CA ALA A 389 -11.97 -43.15 -26.54
C ALA A 389 -11.79 -43.23 -25.02
N ALA A 390 -10.75 -42.60 -24.48
CA ALA A 390 -10.53 -42.52 -23.04
C ALA A 390 -11.61 -41.67 -22.36
N PHE A 391 -11.95 -40.49 -22.91
CA PHE A 391 -13.08 -39.69 -22.43
C PHE A 391 -14.40 -40.47 -22.50
N ALA A 392 -14.64 -41.23 -23.57
CA ALA A 392 -15.86 -42.03 -23.71
C ALA A 392 -16.01 -43.10 -22.61
N LYS A 393 -14.90 -43.59 -22.05
CA LYS A 393 -14.93 -44.53 -20.90
C LYS A 393 -14.94 -43.85 -19.54
N LEU A 394 -14.36 -42.65 -19.41
CA LEU A 394 -14.33 -41.90 -18.15
C LEU A 394 -15.65 -41.15 -17.88
N LYS A 395 -16.32 -40.63 -18.92
CA LYS A 395 -17.58 -39.87 -18.81
C LYS A 395 -18.73 -40.60 -18.12
N PRO A 396 -18.95 -41.90 -18.33
CA PRO A 396 -19.96 -42.64 -17.57
C PRO A 396 -19.70 -42.68 -16.06
N GLU A 397 -18.45 -42.58 -15.62
CA GLU A 397 -18.03 -42.80 -14.23
C GLU A 397 -18.22 -41.56 -13.33
N ILE A 398 -18.15 -40.34 -13.89
CA ILE A 398 -18.63 -39.12 -13.18
C ILE A 398 -20.17 -39.09 -13.06
N GLY A 399 -20.87 -39.98 -13.76
CA GLY A 399 -22.32 -40.10 -13.71
C GLY A 399 -23.06 -38.84 -14.15
N LEU A 400 -24.24 -38.61 -13.57
CA LEU A 400 -25.10 -37.46 -13.85
C LEU A 400 -24.77 -36.22 -13.00
N ILE A 401 -23.52 -36.03 -12.57
CA ILE A 401 -23.13 -34.85 -11.78
C ILE A 401 -23.12 -33.64 -12.74
N PRO A 402 -24.12 -32.75 -12.71
CA PRO A 402 -24.32 -31.76 -13.77
C PRO A 402 -23.39 -30.54 -13.66
N TYR A 403 -22.57 -30.49 -12.61
CA TYR A 403 -21.70 -29.37 -12.27
C TYR A 403 -20.21 -29.74 -12.33
N VAL A 404 -19.86 -30.92 -12.86
CA VAL A 404 -18.47 -31.37 -13.04
C VAL A 404 -18.30 -31.88 -14.46
N ASP A 405 -17.23 -31.45 -15.12
CA ASP A 405 -16.75 -32.04 -16.37
C ASP A 405 -15.29 -32.42 -16.22
N PHE A 406 -14.75 -33.08 -17.22
CA PHE A 406 -13.33 -33.33 -17.34
C PHE A 406 -12.68 -32.21 -18.15
N GLU A 407 -11.52 -31.73 -17.70
CA GLU A 407 -10.73 -30.72 -18.42
C GLU A 407 -9.79 -31.39 -19.42
N ASP A 408 -8.99 -32.32 -18.93
CA ASP A 408 -8.04 -33.09 -19.74
C ASP A 408 -7.95 -34.52 -19.23
N ASN A 409 -7.49 -35.41 -20.11
CA ASN A 409 -7.18 -36.79 -19.76
C ASN A 409 -5.75 -37.14 -20.12
N ASP A 410 -5.16 -38.03 -19.33
CA ASP A 410 -3.80 -38.49 -19.56
C ASP A 410 -3.64 -39.97 -19.16
N ILE A 411 -2.51 -40.54 -19.54
CA ILE A 411 -2.09 -41.89 -19.17
C ILE A 411 -1.04 -41.81 -18.07
N LEU A 412 -1.33 -42.44 -16.93
CA LEU A 412 -0.34 -42.67 -15.89
C LEU A 412 0.15 -44.11 -15.96
N ARG A 413 1.45 -44.32 -15.71
CA ARG A 413 2.06 -45.64 -15.59
C ARG A 413 2.72 -45.77 -14.24
N PHE A 414 2.20 -46.66 -13.40
CA PHE A 414 2.74 -46.97 -12.08
C PHE A 414 2.76 -48.49 -11.89
N ASN A 415 3.85 -49.03 -11.31
CA ASN A 415 3.97 -50.44 -10.94
C ASN A 415 3.55 -51.43 -12.05
N ASP A 416 4.05 -51.21 -13.28
CA ASP A 416 3.72 -51.99 -14.50
C ASP A 416 2.23 -52.02 -14.89
N LYS A 417 1.42 -51.12 -14.31
CA LYS A 417 0.02 -50.90 -14.66
C LYS A 417 -0.16 -49.57 -15.37
N LEU A 418 -1.14 -49.54 -16.27
CA LEU A 418 -1.53 -48.36 -17.02
C LEU A 418 -2.86 -47.87 -16.49
N TYR A 419 -2.94 -46.58 -16.23
CA TYR A 419 -4.11 -45.91 -15.69
C TYR A 419 -4.55 -44.79 -16.65
N TRP A 420 -5.84 -44.65 -16.86
CA TRP A 420 -6.43 -43.49 -17.51
C TRP A 420 -6.90 -42.55 -16.43
N THR A 421 -6.31 -41.35 -16.39
CA THR A 421 -6.67 -40.33 -15.43
C THR A 421 -7.31 -39.16 -16.14
N ALA A 422 -8.26 -38.50 -15.51
CA ALA A 422 -8.75 -37.22 -16.00
C ALA A 422 -8.90 -36.23 -14.85
N SER A 423 -8.43 -35.01 -15.08
CA SER A 423 -8.63 -33.90 -14.16
C SER A 423 -10.06 -33.43 -14.26
N MET A 424 -10.74 -33.33 -13.12
CA MET A 424 -12.10 -32.83 -13.05
C MET A 424 -12.10 -31.31 -12.84
N LYS A 425 -13.02 -30.63 -13.52
CA LYS A 425 -13.27 -29.20 -13.36
C LYS A 425 -14.74 -28.92 -13.06
N PRO A 426 -15.04 -27.87 -12.29
CA PRO A 426 -16.42 -27.41 -12.14
C PRO A 426 -16.95 -26.83 -13.45
N ILE A 427 -18.23 -27.09 -13.75
CA ILE A 427 -18.96 -26.39 -14.81
C ILE A 427 -19.63 -25.16 -14.17
N LEU A 428 -19.12 -23.97 -14.49
CA LEU A 428 -19.74 -22.73 -14.03
C LEU A 428 -21.05 -22.46 -14.80
N PRO A 429 -22.15 -22.09 -14.12
CA PRO A 429 -23.35 -21.59 -14.79
C PRO A 429 -23.02 -20.36 -15.66
N SER A 430 -23.71 -20.22 -16.79
CA SER A 430 -23.57 -19.05 -17.68
C SER A 430 -23.95 -17.71 -17.03
N SER A 431 -24.55 -17.73 -15.84
CA SER A 431 -24.87 -16.56 -15.02
C SER A 431 -23.69 -16.04 -14.18
N VAL A 432 -22.55 -16.74 -14.12
CA VAL A 432 -21.36 -16.28 -13.39
C VAL A 432 -20.67 -15.17 -14.18
N SER A 433 -20.47 -14.00 -13.56
CA SER A 433 -19.79 -12.86 -14.19
C SER A 433 -18.29 -13.12 -14.38
N LEU A 434 -17.72 -12.58 -15.45
CA LEU A 434 -16.30 -12.74 -15.85
C LEU A 434 -15.32 -12.39 -14.73
N GLU A 435 -15.62 -11.34 -13.96
CA GLU A 435 -14.85 -10.91 -12.78
C GLU A 435 -14.80 -11.95 -11.63
N ASN A 436 -15.78 -12.86 -11.58
CA ASN A 436 -15.90 -13.88 -10.54
C ASN A 436 -15.51 -15.28 -11.05
N GLN A 437 -15.19 -15.45 -12.33
CA GLN A 437 -14.79 -16.75 -12.89
C GLN A 437 -13.53 -17.28 -12.23
N TRP A 438 -12.48 -16.44 -12.15
CA TRP A 438 -11.22 -16.85 -11.52
C TRP A 438 -11.41 -17.29 -10.07
N TYR A 439 -12.18 -16.52 -9.28
CA TYR A 439 -12.48 -16.88 -7.89
C TYR A 439 -13.23 -18.21 -7.78
N ASN A 440 -14.24 -18.44 -8.61
CA ASN A 440 -15.05 -19.67 -8.55
C ASN A 440 -14.35 -20.91 -9.16
N GLU A 441 -13.39 -20.71 -10.07
CA GLU A 441 -12.55 -21.77 -10.62
C GLU A 441 -11.40 -22.15 -9.67
N HIS A 442 -10.97 -21.24 -8.79
CA HIS A 442 -9.72 -21.40 -8.02
C HIS A 442 -9.91 -21.46 -6.49
N LEU A 443 -11.11 -21.19 -5.94
CA LEU A 443 -11.36 -21.18 -4.48
C LEU A 443 -12.64 -21.93 -4.07
N VAL A 444 -12.45 -23.23 -3.80
CA VAL A 444 -13.06 -24.08 -2.75
C VAL A 444 -14.57 -23.97 -2.52
N TYR A 445 -15.30 -24.90 -3.13
CA TYR A 445 -16.21 -25.87 -2.48
C TYR A 445 -16.85 -26.68 -3.61
N THR A 446 -16.09 -27.60 -4.20
CA THR A 446 -16.71 -28.66 -5.00
C THR A 446 -16.96 -29.85 -4.08
N HIS A 447 -18.11 -30.52 -4.19
CA HIS A 447 -18.37 -31.77 -3.47
C HIS A 447 -17.60 -32.95 -4.08
N VAL A 448 -16.54 -32.69 -4.83
CA VAL A 448 -15.71 -33.69 -5.49
C VAL A 448 -14.53 -33.98 -4.56
N PRO A 449 -14.50 -35.14 -3.89
CA PRO A 449 -13.50 -35.43 -2.85
C PRO A 449 -12.07 -35.48 -3.40
N ASP A 450 -11.90 -35.86 -4.68
CA ASP A 450 -10.60 -35.99 -5.34
C ASP A 450 -10.58 -35.19 -6.64
N GLY A 451 -9.48 -34.50 -6.94
CA GLY A 451 -9.37 -33.69 -8.16
C GLY A 451 -9.25 -34.50 -9.46
N PHE A 452 -8.98 -35.80 -9.35
CA PHE A 452 -8.73 -36.70 -10.47
C PHE A 452 -9.55 -37.98 -10.36
N LEU A 453 -10.19 -38.36 -11.47
CA LEU A 453 -10.75 -39.69 -11.62
C LEU A 453 -9.73 -40.59 -12.32
N THR A 454 -9.47 -41.78 -11.75
CA THR A 454 -8.48 -42.71 -12.29
C THR A 454 -9.08 -44.11 -12.49
N LEU A 455 -8.90 -44.65 -13.70
CA LEU A 455 -9.29 -46.00 -14.09
C LEU A 455 -8.07 -46.84 -14.41
N GLU A 456 -8.00 -48.08 -13.93
CA GLU A 456 -7.03 -49.05 -14.45
C GLU A 456 -7.41 -49.40 -15.89
N ALA A 457 -6.54 -49.12 -16.85
CA ALA A 457 -6.87 -49.19 -18.27
C ALA A 457 -7.09 -50.61 -18.81
N THR A 458 -6.58 -51.63 -18.11
CA THR A 458 -6.73 -53.04 -18.49
C THR A 458 -8.07 -53.61 -18.01
N GLU A 459 -8.42 -53.35 -16.75
CA GLU A 459 -9.63 -53.89 -16.13
C GLU A 459 -10.85 -52.93 -16.22
N GLY A 460 -10.61 -51.66 -16.53
CA GLY A 460 -11.63 -50.61 -16.58
C GLY A 460 -12.23 -50.27 -15.22
N LYS A 461 -11.55 -50.60 -14.11
CA LYS A 461 -12.03 -50.36 -12.75
C LYS A 461 -11.54 -49.03 -12.22
N ILE A 462 -12.38 -48.34 -11.46
CA ILE A 462 -12.00 -47.16 -10.69
C ILE A 462 -10.98 -47.55 -9.63
N VAL A 463 -9.92 -46.75 -9.54
CA VAL A 463 -8.87 -46.85 -8.55
C VAL A 463 -8.82 -45.53 -7.78
N ASP A 464 -8.60 -45.61 -6.48
CA ASP A 464 -8.40 -44.43 -5.64
C ASP A 464 -7.12 -43.70 -6.10
N SER A 465 -7.28 -42.48 -6.60
CA SER A 465 -6.18 -41.68 -7.14
C SER A 465 -5.21 -41.23 -6.05
N SER A 466 -5.65 -41.21 -4.77
CA SER A 466 -4.80 -40.90 -3.62
C SER A 466 -3.73 -41.97 -3.34
N GLU A 467 -3.94 -43.20 -3.79
CA GLU A 467 -2.94 -44.27 -3.72
C GLU A 467 -1.80 -44.09 -4.74
N LEU A 468 -2.02 -43.30 -5.79
CA LEU A 468 -1.05 -43.05 -6.87
C LEU A 468 -0.26 -41.75 -6.65
N PHE A 469 -0.93 -40.69 -6.20
CA PHE A 469 -0.33 -39.39 -5.91
C PHE A 469 -1.17 -38.59 -4.92
N GLN A 470 -0.52 -37.68 -4.19
CA GLN A 470 -1.20 -36.83 -3.22
C GLN A 470 -2.26 -35.97 -3.90
N GLN A 471 -3.52 -36.16 -3.53
CA GLN A 471 -4.62 -35.39 -4.09
C GLN A 471 -4.66 -33.99 -3.50
N ARG A 472 -4.94 -33.01 -4.36
CA ARG A 472 -5.33 -31.67 -3.92
C ARG A 472 -6.85 -31.64 -3.83
N ALA A 473 -7.39 -31.31 -2.66
CA ALA A 473 -8.82 -31.03 -2.53
C ALA A 473 -9.18 -29.80 -3.38
N ILE A 474 -10.26 -29.89 -4.17
CA ILE A 474 -10.74 -28.82 -5.07
C ILE A 474 -11.86 -28.01 -4.42
#